data_AF-A0A4W5QJR8-F1
#
_entry.id   AF-A0A4W5QJR8-F1
#
_cell.length_a   1.000
_cell.length_b   1.000
_cell.length_c   1.000
_cell.angle_alpha   90.00
_cell.angle_beta   90.00
_cell.angle_gamma   90.00
#
_symmetry.space_group_name_H-M   'P 1'
#
loop_
_entity.id
_entity.type
_entity.pdbx_description
1 polymer ?
#
loop_
_entity_poly.entity_id
_entity_poly.type
_entity_poly.pdbx_seq_one_letter_code
_entity_poly.pdbx_strand_id
1 'polypeptide(L)'
;NQVIFALNQTLLQQESVRAGSLQVSYTTEDLIKHYNCGDLNSIIFNHDTSQVPNFNNVTLRPSEQITAQEIDSYFRQELIYKRNDRMGNRVKALMEEHPDNSFFFAFGAVPLAVRTDAGDEKQVQGVNI
;
A
#
# COMPACT_ATOMS: atom_id res chain seq x y z
N ASN A 1 8.53 -12.94 -20.39
CA ASN A 1 9.17 -13.14 -19.06
C ASN A 1 8.90 -11.89 -18.21
N GLN A 2 7.85 -11.90 -17.37
CA GLN A 2 7.30 -10.71 -16.67
C GLN A 2 8.33 -10.00 -15.75
N VAL A 3 9.25 -10.75 -15.14
CA VAL A 3 10.30 -10.20 -14.26
C VAL A 3 11.25 -9.28 -15.03
N ILE A 4 11.73 -9.70 -16.19
CA ILE A 4 12.65 -8.90 -17.01
C ILE A 4 11.95 -7.63 -17.51
N PHE A 5 10.65 -7.73 -17.85
CA PHE A 5 9.85 -6.57 -18.19
C PHE A 5 9.77 -5.57 -17.02
N ALA A 6 9.41 -6.03 -15.82
CA ALA A 6 9.32 -5.19 -14.62
C ALA A 6 10.65 -4.51 -14.27
N LEU A 7 11.76 -5.26 -14.33
CA LEU A 7 13.09 -4.73 -14.05
C LEU A 7 13.50 -3.66 -15.08
N ASN A 8 13.25 -3.92 -16.36
CA ASN A 8 13.57 -2.96 -17.42
C ASN A 8 12.77 -1.66 -17.28
N GLN A 9 11.46 -1.77 -17.03
CA GLN A 9 10.60 -0.60 -16.80
C GLN A 9 11.02 0.19 -15.54
N THR A 10 11.36 -0.50 -14.46
CA THR A 10 11.85 0.14 -13.22
C THR A 10 13.17 0.87 -13.47
N LEU A 11 14.11 0.24 -14.17
CA LEU A 11 15.39 0.85 -14.54
C LEU A 11 15.14 2.13 -15.34
N LEU A 12 14.38 2.05 -16.44
CA LEU A 12 14.06 3.21 -17.30
C LEU A 12 13.47 4.38 -16.50
N GLN A 13 12.57 4.10 -15.55
CA GLN A 13 12.01 5.12 -14.69
C GLN A 13 13.08 5.76 -13.79
N GLN A 14 13.90 4.96 -13.11
CA GLN A 14 14.97 5.45 -12.24
C GLN A 14 16.01 6.28 -13.00
N GLU A 15 16.35 5.88 -14.22
CA GLU A 15 17.26 6.65 -15.08
C GLU A 15 16.64 7.99 -15.49
N SER A 16 15.34 8.02 -15.76
CA SER A 16 14.61 9.25 -16.09
C SER A 16 14.58 10.21 -14.90
N VAL A 17 14.38 9.71 -13.68
CA VAL A 17 14.48 10.51 -12.46
C VAL A 17 15.91 11.03 -12.28
N ARG A 18 16.91 10.16 -12.44
CA ARG A 18 18.33 10.52 -12.32
C ARG A 18 18.76 11.57 -13.34
N ALA A 19 18.26 11.49 -14.57
CA ALA A 19 18.52 12.46 -15.63
C ALA A 19 17.74 13.79 -15.45
N GLY A 20 16.82 13.85 -14.47
CA GLY A 20 15.94 14.99 -14.25
C GLY A 20 14.82 15.14 -15.28
N SER A 21 14.62 14.16 -16.17
CA SER A 21 13.55 14.16 -17.18
C SER A 21 12.20 13.76 -16.60
N LEU A 22 12.19 13.01 -15.50
CA LEU A 22 11.00 12.66 -14.74
C LEU A 22 11.10 13.30 -13.35
N GLN A 23 10.21 14.26 -13.06
CA GLN A 23 10.08 14.76 -11.69
C GLN A 23 9.28 13.77 -10.86
N VAL A 24 9.81 13.44 -9.68
CA VAL A 24 9.07 12.70 -8.67
C VAL A 24 7.98 13.64 -8.16
N SER A 25 6.72 13.17 -8.14
CA SER A 25 5.56 13.99 -7.78
C SER A 25 5.64 14.59 -6.37
N TYR A 26 6.48 14.03 -5.50
CA TYR A 26 6.60 14.45 -4.10
C TYR A 26 8.06 14.38 -3.64
N THR A 27 8.47 15.37 -2.87
CA THR A 27 9.75 15.35 -2.17
C THR A 27 9.65 14.50 -0.90
N THR A 28 10.79 14.03 -0.39
CA THR A 28 10.83 13.35 0.91
C THR A 28 10.23 14.19 2.03
N GLU A 29 10.39 15.51 1.96
CA GLU A 29 9.83 16.45 2.92
C GLU A 29 8.30 16.47 2.89
N ASP A 30 7.71 16.43 1.68
CA ASP A 30 6.27 16.32 1.51
C ASP A 30 5.76 15.01 2.13
N LEU A 31 6.44 13.89 1.87
CA LEU A 31 6.05 12.59 2.44
C LEU A 31 6.08 12.59 3.97
N ILE A 32 7.12 13.18 4.58
CA ILE A 32 7.26 13.30 6.04
C ILE A 32 6.12 14.15 6.62
N LYS A 33 5.83 15.29 5.99
CA LYS A 33 4.77 16.20 6.42
C LYS A 33 3.40 15.52 6.39
N HIS A 34 3.09 14.85 5.29
CA HIS A 34 1.81 14.15 5.11
C HIS A 34 1.64 12.97 6.07
N TYR A 35 2.73 12.24 6.34
CA TYR A 35 2.73 11.17 7.36
C TYR A 35 2.40 11.71 8.75
N ASN A 36 3.07 12.79 9.18
CA ASN A 36 2.90 13.37 10.50
C ASN A 36 1.49 13.98 10.69
N CYS A 37 0.90 14.53 9.63
CA CYS A 37 -0.43 15.15 9.68
C CYS A 37 -1.58 14.16 9.51
N GLY A 38 -1.30 12.89 9.21
CA GLY A 38 -2.33 11.87 8.95
C GLY A 38 -3.14 12.10 7.67
N ASP A 39 -2.69 12.99 6.79
CA ASP A 39 -3.31 13.29 5.49
C ASP A 39 -2.56 12.56 4.38
N LEU A 40 -2.90 11.28 4.22
CA LEU A 40 -2.26 10.39 3.25
C LEU A 40 -3.19 10.03 2.07
N ASN A 41 -4.45 10.48 2.13
CA ASN A 41 -5.48 10.24 1.11
C ASN A 41 -5.18 10.92 -0.23
N SER A 42 -4.29 11.91 -0.26
CA SER A 42 -3.99 12.67 -1.47
C SER A 42 -2.69 12.26 -2.18
N ILE A 43 -1.74 11.59 -1.50
CA ILE A 43 -0.31 11.75 -1.88
C ILE A 43 0.54 10.47 -2.00
N ILE A 44 0.20 9.33 -1.37
CA ILE A 44 1.13 8.16 -1.34
C ILE A 44 0.46 6.81 -1.63
N PHE A 45 -0.81 6.67 -1.26
CA PHE A 45 -1.59 5.46 -1.46
C PHE A 45 -2.80 5.85 -2.30
N ASN A 46 -2.60 6.00 -3.62
CA ASN A 46 -3.78 5.91 -4.47
C ASN A 46 -4.41 4.55 -4.14
N HIS A 47 -5.65 4.55 -3.66
CA HIS A 47 -6.33 3.42 -2.97
C HIS A 47 -6.29 2.09 -3.72
N ASP A 48 -5.88 2.17 -4.98
CA ASP A 48 -5.76 1.10 -5.90
C ASP A 48 -4.31 0.70 -6.18
N THR A 49 -3.37 1.61 -6.43
CA THR A 49 -2.09 1.20 -7.03
C THR A 49 -1.15 0.55 -6.02
N SER A 50 -0.64 -0.63 -6.37
CA SER A 50 0.56 -1.14 -5.72
C SER A 50 1.66 -0.09 -5.92
N GLN A 51 2.38 0.32 -4.87
CA GLN A 51 3.36 1.42 -4.90
C GLN A 51 4.59 1.17 -5.80
N VAL A 52 4.50 0.22 -6.72
CA VAL A 52 5.44 0.01 -7.81
C VAL A 52 5.32 1.13 -8.85
N PRO A 53 6.38 1.33 -9.66
CA PRO A 53 6.37 2.23 -10.80
C PRO A 53 5.04 2.21 -11.54
N ASN A 54 4.38 3.36 -11.66
CA ASN A 54 3.20 3.47 -12.51
C ASN A 54 3.65 3.25 -13.96
N PHE A 55 3.50 2.01 -14.43
CA PHE A 55 3.88 1.58 -15.78
C PHE A 55 3.08 2.31 -16.87
N ASN A 56 2.04 3.07 -16.51
CA ASN A 56 1.15 3.76 -17.44
C ASN A 56 1.70 5.08 -18.02
N ASN A 57 2.83 5.60 -17.52
CA ASN A 57 3.41 6.86 -18.00
C ASN A 57 4.43 6.71 -19.14
N VAL A 58 4.69 5.48 -19.59
CA VAL A 58 5.52 5.19 -20.76
C VAL A 58 4.58 4.72 -21.87
N THR A 59 4.81 5.15 -23.12
CA THR A 59 4.03 4.74 -24.30
C THR A 59 4.24 3.23 -24.59
N LEU A 60 3.70 2.37 -23.75
CA LEU A 60 3.81 0.93 -23.83
C LEU A 60 2.98 0.40 -25.00
N ARG A 61 3.49 -0.62 -25.68
CA ARG A 61 2.70 -1.34 -26.70
C ARG A 61 1.51 -2.04 -26.04
N PRO A 62 0.43 -2.35 -26.77
CA PRO A 62 -0.75 -3.00 -26.18
C PRO A 62 -0.44 -4.29 -25.39
N SER A 63 0.49 -5.12 -25.87
CA SER A 63 0.91 -6.34 -25.15
C SER A 63 1.66 -6.07 -23.84
N GLU A 64 2.40 -4.95 -23.80
CA GLU A 64 3.13 -4.51 -22.61
C GLU A 64 2.19 -3.86 -21.58
N GLN A 65 1.10 -3.22 -22.04
CA GLN A 65 0.04 -2.71 -21.16
C GLN A 65 -0.67 -3.85 -20.43
N ILE A 66 -1.01 -4.93 -21.14
CA ILE A 66 -1.61 -6.13 -20.52
C ILE A 66 -0.64 -6.70 -19.47
N THR A 67 0.63 -6.85 -19.83
CA THR A 67 1.66 -7.36 -18.91
C THR A 67 1.79 -6.47 -17.66
N ALA A 68 1.75 -5.15 -17.83
CA ALA A 68 1.80 -4.20 -16.72
C ALA A 68 0.57 -4.30 -15.80
N GLN A 69 -0.63 -4.47 -16.37
CA GLN A 69 -1.88 -4.66 -15.60
C GLN A 69 -1.87 -5.96 -14.81
N GLU A 70 -1.37 -7.06 -15.40
CA GLU A 70 -1.21 -8.34 -14.70
C GLU A 70 -0.26 -8.21 -13.50
N ILE A 71 0.85 -7.49 -13.68
CA ILE A 71 1.84 -7.24 -12.62
C ILE A 71 1.23 -6.38 -11.50
N ASP A 72 0.53 -5.29 -11.83
CA ASP A 72 -0.14 -4.46 -10.82
C ASP A 72 -1.20 -5.26 -10.04
N SER A 73 -2.01 -6.06 -10.73
CA SER A 73 -3.01 -6.93 -10.11
C SER A 73 -2.37 -7.93 -9.15
N TYR A 74 -1.28 -8.58 -9.56
CA TYR A 74 -0.52 -9.48 -8.70
C TYR A 74 0.01 -8.79 -7.45
N PHE A 75 0.61 -7.60 -7.60
CA PHE A 75 1.15 -6.88 -6.46
C PHE A 75 0.07 -6.38 -5.49
N ARG A 76 -1.09 -5.93 -5.98
CA ARG A 76 -2.24 -5.61 -5.10
C ARG A 76 -2.66 -6.81 -4.28
N GLN A 77 -2.76 -7.97 -4.92
CA GLN A 77 -3.13 -9.21 -4.24
C GLN A 77 -2.14 -9.59 -3.14
N GLU A 78 -0.85 -9.56 -3.42
CA GLU A 78 0.17 -9.97 -2.45
C GLU A 78 0.48 -8.93 -1.37
N LEU A 79 0.61 -7.66 -1.77
CA LEU A 79 1.13 -6.59 -0.92
C LEU A 79 0.04 -5.85 -0.14
N ILE A 80 -1.19 -5.83 -0.65
CA ILE A 80 -2.33 -5.18 0.00
C ILE A 80 -3.22 -6.25 0.60
N TYR A 81 -3.95 -7.01 -0.22
CA TYR A 81 -5.02 -7.86 0.27
C TYR A 81 -4.50 -9.00 1.17
N LYS A 82 -3.56 -9.81 0.69
CA LYS A 82 -3.00 -10.89 1.50
C LYS A 82 -2.20 -10.39 2.70
N ARG A 83 -1.54 -9.24 2.59
CA ARG A 83 -0.84 -8.63 3.73
C ARG A 83 -1.81 -8.20 4.82
N ASN A 84 -2.90 -7.53 4.44
CA ASN A 84 -3.89 -7.01 5.36
C ASN A 84 -4.68 -8.14 6.02
N ASP A 85 -5.01 -9.20 5.27
CA ASP A 85 -5.61 -10.42 5.82
C ASP A 85 -4.71 -11.07 6.89
N ARG A 86 -3.43 -11.31 6.57
CA ARG A 86 -2.47 -11.84 7.56
C ARG A 86 -2.30 -10.93 8.78
N MET A 87 -2.33 -9.62 8.60
CA MET A 87 -2.25 -8.67 9.70
C MET A 87 -3.50 -8.72 10.58
N GLY A 88 -4.69 -8.68 9.98
CA GLY A 88 -5.97 -8.76 10.68
C GLY A 88 -6.11 -10.05 11.49
N ASN A 89 -5.73 -11.18 10.91
CA ASN A 89 -5.73 -12.47 11.59
C ASN A 89 -4.80 -12.48 12.81
N ARG A 90 -3.63 -11.86 12.71
CA ARG A 90 -2.68 -11.73 13.84
C ARG A 90 -3.21 -10.79 14.93
N VAL A 91 -3.83 -9.68 14.56
CA VAL A 91 -4.44 -8.72 15.49
C VAL A 91 -5.58 -9.40 16.26
N LYS A 92 -6.45 -10.12 15.55
CA LYS A 92 -7.54 -10.88 16.15
C LYS A 92 -7.02 -11.91 17.15
N ALA A 93 -6.08 -12.76 16.74
CA ALA A 93 -5.49 -13.77 17.62
C ALA A 93 -4.87 -13.15 18.89
N LEU A 94 -4.16 -12.03 18.74
CA LEU A 94 -3.55 -11.31 19.88
C LEU A 94 -4.60 -10.79 20.87
N MET A 95 -5.75 -10.30 20.37
CA MET A 95 -6.84 -9.81 21.21
C MET A 95 -7.61 -10.93 21.91
N GLU A 96 -7.69 -12.11 21.28
CA GLU A 96 -8.32 -13.32 21.84
C GLU A 96 -7.43 -13.96 22.92
N GLU A 97 -6.11 -13.94 22.74
CA GLU A 97 -5.14 -14.49 23.70
C GLU A 97 -5.04 -13.68 25.00
N HIS A 98 -5.31 -12.37 24.94
CA HIS A 98 -5.20 -11.47 26.10
C HIS A 98 -6.45 -10.59 26.26
N PRO A 99 -7.59 -11.16 26.71
CA PRO A 99 -8.86 -10.45 26.79
C PRO A 99 -8.85 -9.27 27.77
N ASP A 100 -8.01 -9.33 28.81
CA ASP A 100 -7.92 -8.31 29.86
C ASP A 100 -6.93 -7.17 29.52
N ASN A 101 -6.20 -7.28 28.40
CA ASN A 101 -5.22 -6.28 28.00
C ASN A 101 -5.85 -5.24 27.07
N SER A 102 -5.41 -4.00 27.24
CA SER A 102 -5.66 -2.93 26.27
C SER A 102 -4.56 -2.92 25.21
N PHE A 103 -4.95 -2.77 23.95
CA PHE A 103 -4.03 -2.71 22.81
C PHE A 103 -4.12 -1.37 22.11
N PHE A 104 -2.97 -0.89 21.63
CA PHE A 104 -2.90 0.23 20.70
C PHE A 104 -2.27 -0.28 19.40
N PHE A 105 -2.98 -0.11 18.29
CA PHE A 105 -2.49 -0.47 16.97
C PHE A 105 -2.35 0.79 16.12
N ALA A 106 -1.18 0.97 15.54
CA ALA A 106 -0.96 1.95 14.48
C ALA A 106 -0.89 1.21 13.15
N PHE A 107 -1.94 1.31 12.35
CA PHE A 107 -1.92 0.86 10.97
C PHE A 107 -1.53 2.05 10.09
N GLY A 108 -0.69 1.81 9.08
CA GLY A 108 -0.24 2.89 8.20
C GLY A 108 -1.40 3.62 7.54
N ALA A 109 -1.30 4.95 7.51
CA ALA A 109 -2.01 5.86 6.61
C ALA A 109 -3.55 5.85 6.57
N VAL A 110 -4.23 5.41 7.63
CA VAL A 110 -5.65 5.70 7.83
C VAL A 110 -5.87 5.92 9.34
N PRO A 111 -6.58 6.98 9.77
CA PRO A 111 -6.98 7.11 11.16
C PRO A 111 -7.92 5.96 11.53
N LEU A 112 -7.39 4.88 12.09
CA LEU A 112 -8.18 3.80 12.68
C LEU A 112 -8.09 3.93 14.21
N ALA A 113 -9.03 4.66 14.80
CA ALA A 113 -9.25 4.62 16.24
C ALA A 113 -10.13 3.41 16.56
N VAL A 114 -9.52 2.24 16.80
CA VAL A 114 -10.24 1.13 17.45
C VAL A 114 -10.17 1.36 18.95
N ARG A 115 -11.29 1.77 19.55
CA ARG A 115 -11.47 1.76 20.99
C ARG A 115 -12.14 0.44 21.35
N THR A 116 -11.42 -0.44 22.03
CA THR A 116 -12.02 -1.67 22.57
C THR A 116 -12.19 -1.51 24.07
N ASP A 117 -13.41 -1.22 24.49
CA ASP A 117 -13.80 -1.35 25.89
C ASP A 117 -14.03 -2.85 26.21
N ALA A 118 -13.57 -3.31 27.37
CA ALA A 118 -13.67 -4.69 27.79
C ALA A 118 -15.14 -5.03 28.12
N GLY A 119 -15.86 -5.67 27.20
CA GLY A 119 -17.22 -6.16 27.47
C GLY A 119 -18.10 -6.42 26.25
N ASP A 120 -17.84 -5.80 25.10
CA ASP A 120 -18.69 -5.95 23.90
C ASP A 120 -18.10 -6.94 22.89
N GLU A 121 -18.99 -7.70 22.24
CA GLU A 121 -18.68 -8.68 21.19
C GLU A 121 -17.61 -8.14 20.24
N LYS A 122 -16.47 -8.83 20.18
CA LYS A 122 -15.30 -8.45 19.37
C LYS A 122 -15.59 -8.72 17.89
N GLN A 123 -16.47 -7.93 17.28
CA GLN A 123 -16.59 -7.85 15.83
C GLN A 123 -15.42 -7.02 15.31
N VAL A 124 -14.33 -7.69 14.95
CA VAL A 124 -13.41 -7.15 13.95
C VAL A 124 -14.18 -7.19 12.63
N GLN A 125 -15.00 -6.17 12.39
CA GLN A 125 -15.65 -5.98 11.10
C GLN A 125 -14.53 -5.94 10.06
N GLY A 126 -14.54 -6.91 9.15
CA GLY A 126 -13.65 -6.89 8.00
C GLY A 126 -13.82 -5.56 7.29
N VAL A 127 -12.82 -4.70 7.40
CA VAL A 127 -12.79 -3.43 6.68
C VAL A 127 -12.60 -3.82 5.22
N ASN A 128 -13.65 -3.61 4.41
CA ASN A 128 -13.47 -3.49 2.97
C ASN A 128 -12.54 -2.29 2.75
N ILE A 129 -11.34 -2.58 2.29
CA ILE A 129 -10.35 -1.61 1.82
C ILE A 129 -10.56 -1.42 0.33
#